data_AF-A0A4V2Y8F5-F1
#
_entry.id   AF-A0A4V2Y8F5-F1
#
_cell.length_a   1.000
_cell.length_b   1.000
_cell.length_c   1.000
_cell.angle_alpha   90.00
_cell.angle_beta   90.00
_cell.angle_gamma   90.00
#
_symmetry.space_group_name_H-M   'P 1'
#
loop_
_entity.id
_entity.type
_entity.pdbx_description
1 polymer ?
#
loop_
_entity_poly.entity_id
_entity_poly.type
_entity_poly.pdbx_seq_one_letter_code
_entity_poly.pdbx_strand_id
1 'polypeptide(L)' 'MEELGIDPDTLDWKRSGADEDAIEVAFVGEWTLLRTSGDLISVFDEHEWSCFLDGVRNGEFDHAASIPPNL' A
#
# COMPACT_ATOMS: atom_id res chain seq x y z
N MET A 1 8.07 8.88 7.74
CA MET A 1 9.21 8.68 6.82
C MET A 1 10.53 9.05 7.47
N GLU A 2 10.69 10.29 7.93
CA GLU A 2 11.92 10.74 8.62
C GLU A 2 12.24 9.95 9.90
N GLU A 3 11.22 9.58 10.69
CA GLU A 3 11.41 8.75 11.89
C GLU A 3 11.85 7.31 11.59
N LEU A 4 11.53 6.80 10.40
CA LEU A 4 12.00 5.51 9.90
C LEU A 4 13.34 5.64 9.15
N GLY A 5 13.79 6.87 8.86
CA GLY A 5 14.96 7.13 8.02
C GLY A 5 14.78 6.71 6.56
N ILE A 6 13.53 6.64 6.07
CA ILE A 6 13.20 6.16 4.72
C ILE A 6 12.80 7.35 3.84
N ASP A 7 13.50 7.50 2.71
CA ASP A 7 13.13 8.43 1.64
C ASP A 7 12.30 7.69 0.56
N PRO A 8 10.98 7.97 0.44
CA PRO A 8 10.11 7.24 -0.49
C PRO A 8 10.49 7.38 -1.96
N ASP A 9 11.09 8.51 -2.35
CA ASP A 9 11.45 8.80 -3.74
C ASP A 9 12.66 7.99 -4.21
N THR A 10 13.39 7.38 -3.27
CA THR A 10 14.57 6.54 -3.54
C THR A 10 14.26 5.05 -3.61
N LEU A 11 13.02 4.66 -3.29
CA LEU A 11 12.65 3.25 -3.16
C LEU A 11 12.36 2.59 -4.52
N ASP A 12 12.67 1.29 -4.59
CA ASP A 12 12.31 0.44 -5.73
C ASP A 12 10.84 -0.01 -5.60
N TRP A 13 9.93 0.82 -6.10
CA TRP A 13 8.49 0.54 -6.08
C TRP A 13 8.10 -0.50 -7.13
N LYS A 14 7.48 -1.59 -6.68
CA LYS A 14 6.86 -2.59 -7.55
C LYS A 14 5.42 -2.19 -7.83
N ARG A 15 5.14 -1.85 -9.09
CA ARG A 15 3.82 -1.37 -9.54
C ARG A 15 2.99 -2.49 -10.16
N SER A 16 1.69 -2.53 -9.84
CA SER A 16 0.78 -3.57 -10.33
C SER A 16 0.33 -3.38 -11.79
N GLY A 17 0.48 -2.17 -12.35
CA GLY A 17 -0.02 -1.81 -13.69
C GLY A 17 0.43 -0.41 -14.14
N ALA A 18 0.02 0.01 -15.33
CA ALA A 18 0.42 1.31 -15.90
C ALA A 18 -0.54 2.47 -15.52
N ASP A 19 -1.72 2.14 -15.02
CA ASP A 19 -2.77 3.10 -14.66
C ASP A 19 -2.40 3.96 -13.45
N GLU A 20 -3.03 5.12 -13.32
CA GLU A 20 -2.77 6.08 -12.23
C GLU A 20 -3.16 5.54 -10.85
N ASP A 21 -4.13 4.60 -10.80
CA ASP A 21 -4.59 3.94 -9.58
C ASP A 21 -3.86 2.62 -9.29
N ALA A 22 -2.76 2.34 -10.01
CA ALA A 22 -2.00 1.12 -9.81
C ALA A 22 -1.41 1.07 -8.39
N ILE A 23 -1.54 -0.08 -7.74
CA ILE A 23 -0.94 -0.31 -6.43
C ILE A 23 0.58 -0.41 -6.60
N GLU A 24 1.30 0.31 -5.76
CA GLU A 24 2.75 0.30 -5.67
C GLU A 24 3.17 -0.22 -4.29
N VAL A 25 4.12 -1.16 -4.27
CA VAL A 25 4.65 -1.78 -3.04
C VAL A 25 6.18 -1.71 -3.03
N ALA A 26 6.76 -1.27 -1.91
CA ALA A 26 8.20 -1.30 -1.67
C ALA A 26 8.52 -2.05 -0.37
N PHE A 27 9.64 -2.76 -0.34
CA PHE A 27 10.12 -3.50 0.82
C PHE A 27 11.42 -2.88 1.31
N VAL A 28 11.47 -2.46 2.59
CA VAL A 28 12.61 -1.75 3.17
C VAL A 28 12.91 -2.27 4.57
N GLY A 29 13.96 -3.08 4.71
CA GLY A 29 14.24 -3.75 5.98
C GLY A 29 13.08 -4.67 6.38
N GLU A 30 12.52 -4.44 7.57
CA GLU A 30 11.34 -5.15 8.10
C GLU A 30 10.01 -4.53 7.67
N TRP A 31 10.03 -3.39 6.99
CA TRP A 31 8.83 -2.64 6.63
C TRP A 31 8.36 -2.96 5.22
N THR A 32 7.04 -3.06 5.06
CA THR A 32 6.36 -3.07 3.76
C THR A 32 5.59 -1.78 3.60
N LEU A 33 5.82 -1.07 2.49
CA LEU A 33 5.18 0.20 2.19
C LEU A 33 4.23 -0.01 1.01
N LEU A 34 3.03 0.57 1.08
CA LEU A 34 2.00 0.48 0.04
C LEU A 34 1.43 1.86 -0.28
N ARG A 35 1.23 2.17 -1.56
CA ARG A 35 0.54 3.37 -2.05
C ARG A 35 -0.21 3.12 -3.36
N THR A 36 -1.14 3.99 -3.73
CA THR A 36 -1.88 3.94 -5.02
C THR A 36 -1.63 5.15 -5.90
N SER A 37 -1.45 6.35 -5.32
CA SER A 37 -1.34 7.60 -6.09
C SER A 37 -0.21 8.52 -5.61
N GLY A 38 0.74 8.00 -4.83
CA GLY A 38 1.87 8.76 -4.32
C GLY A 38 1.59 9.62 -3.07
N ASP A 39 0.35 10.07 -2.87
CA ASP A 39 0.03 11.05 -1.81
C ASP A 39 0.01 10.47 -0.39
N LEU A 40 -0.33 9.17 -0.25
CA LEU A 40 -0.44 8.51 1.05
C LEU A 40 0.25 7.15 0.99
N ILE A 41 1.15 6.92 1.95
CA ILE A 41 1.94 5.69 2.08
C ILE A 41 1.53 5.00 3.38
N SER A 42 0.94 3.82 3.25
CA SER A 42 0.73 2.91 4.39
C SER A 42 2.01 2.15 4.67
N VAL A 43 2.40 2.07 5.94
CA VAL A 43 3.60 1.36 6.40
C VAL A 43 3.14 0.22 7.30
N PHE A 44 3.66 -0.97 7.05
CA PHE A 44 3.31 -2.20 7.77
C PHE A 44 4.58 -2.88 8.27
N ASP A 45 4.55 -3.41 9.49
CA ASP A 45 5.48 -4.46 9.90
C ASP A 45 5.11 -5.83 9.26
N GLU A 46 5.91 -6.87 9.52
CA GLU A 46 5.66 -8.22 8.99
C GLU A 46 4.30 -8.80 9.40
N HIS A 47 3.88 -8.57 10.65
CA HIS A 47 2.65 -9.12 11.20
C HIS A 47 1.43 -8.40 10.64
N GLU A 48 1.46 -7.08 10.62
CA GLU A 48 0.42 -6.23 10.04
C GLU A 48 0.26 -6.51 8.55
N TRP A 49 1.36 -6.68 7.81
CA TRP A 49 1.32 -7.04 6.40
C TRP A 49 0.69 -8.42 6.16
N SER A 50 1.04 -9.41 6.99
CA SER A 50 0.44 -10.74 6.93
C SER A 50 -1.08 -10.70 7.16
N CYS A 51 -1.52 -9.93 8.17
CA CYS A 51 -2.94 -9.72 8.47
C CYS A 51 -3.66 -9.02 7.31
N PHE A 52 -3.07 -7.97 6.75
CA PHE A 52 -3.60 -7.28 5.57
C PHE A 52 -3.80 -8.24 4.39
N LEU A 53 -2.81 -9.08 4.10
CA LEU A 53 -2.90 -10.06 3.01
C LEU A 53 -3.96 -11.13 3.27
N ASP A 54 -4.17 -11.55 4.52
CA ASP A 54 -5.26 -12.45 4.88
C ASP A 54 -6.62 -11.81 4.60
N GLY A 55 -6.81 -10.56 5.01
CA GLY A 55 -8.04 -9.82 4.74
C GLY A 55 -8.33 -9.61 3.25
N VAL A 56 -7.30 -9.30 2.45
CA VAL A 56 -7.42 -9.22 0.99
C VAL A 56 -7.86 -10.56 0.40
N ARG A 57 -7.30 -11.69 0.85
CA ARG A 57 -7.70 -13.03 0.36
C ARG A 57 -9.13 -13.38 0.74
N ASN A 58 -9.62 -12.86 1.87
CA ASN A 58 -10.99 -13.06 2.33
C ASN A 58 -11.99 -12.06 1.73
N GLY A 59 -11.55 -11.13 0.88
CA GLY A 59 -12.42 -10.15 0.22
C GLY A 59 -12.91 -9.03 1.14
N GLU A 60 -12.25 -8.78 2.27
CA GLU A 60 -12.68 -7.77 3.24
C GLU A 60 -12.74 -6.35 2.65
N PHE A 61 -11.96 -6.09 1.60
CA PHE A 61 -11.80 -4.77 0.99
C PHE A 61 -12.65 -4.57 -0.29
N ASP A 62 -13.40 -5.58 -0.73
CA ASP A 62 -14.15 -5.53 -1.99
C ASP A 62 -15.32 -4.51 -1.97
N HIS A 63 -15.86 -4.20 -0.78
CA HIS A 63 -16.94 -3.22 -0.63
C HIS A 63 -16.44 -1.78 -0.51
N ALA A 64 -15.21 -1.54 -0.08
CA ALA A 64 -14.67 -0.19 0.10
C ALA A 64 -14.46 0.53 -1.26
N ALA A 65 -14.20 -0.22 -2.32
CA ALA A 65 -14.07 0.28 -3.69
C ALA A 65 -15.42 0.66 -4.35
N SER A 66 -16.56 0.43 -3.67
CA SER A 66 -17.91 0.56 -4.25
C SER A 66 -18.66 1.85 -3.88
N ILE A 67 -18.08 2.74 -3.07
CA ILE A 67 -18.73 4.00 -2.68
C ILE A 67 -18.69 4.98 -3.88
N PRO A 68 -19.82 5.34 -4.50
CA PRO A 68 -19.83 6.31 -5.58
C PRO A 68 -19.47 7.71 -5.05
N PRO A 69 -18.78 8.56 -5.84
CA PRO A 69 -18.18 9.81 -5.37
C PRO A 69 -19.17 10.96 -5.11
N ASN A 70 -20.47 10.71 -4.93
CA ASN A 70 -21.45 11.77 -4.65
C ASN A 70 -22.43 11.37 -3.55
N LEU A 71 -22.15 11.87 -2.35
CA LEU A 71 -23.13 12.24 -1.33
C LEU A 71 -23.21 13.77 -1.30
#